data_AF-A0A7L3YAI3-F1
#
_entry.id   AF-A0A7L3YAI3-F1
#
_cell.length_a   1.000
_cell.length_b   1.000
_cell.length_c   1.000
_cell.angle_alpha   90.00
_cell.angle_beta   90.00
_cell.angle_gamma   90.00
#
_symmetry.space_group_name_H-M   'P 1'
#
loop_
_entity.id
_entity.type
_entity.pdbx_description
1 polymer ?
#
loop_
_entity_poly.entity_id
_entity_poly.type
_entity_poly.pdbx_seq_one_letter_code
_entity_poly.pdbx_strand_id
1 'polypeptide(L)'
;VCEYPDGTKSLKLGDFGLATVVEGPLYTVCGTPTYVAPEIIAETGYGLKVDIWAAGVITYILLCGFPPFRSENNLQEDLFDQILVGKLEFPSPYWDNITDSAK
;
A
#
# COMPACT_ATOMS: atom_id res chain seq x y z
N VAL A 1 1.91 -18.44 1.10
CA VAL A 1 0.61 -18.86 0.52
C VAL A 1 0.35 -20.29 0.92
N CYS A 2 -0.86 -20.60 1.37
CA CYS A 2 -1.28 -21.99 1.60
C CYS A 2 -2.12 -22.42 0.40
N GLU A 3 -1.77 -23.56 -0.21
CA GLU A 3 -2.52 -24.17 -1.31
C GLU A 3 -3.23 -25.41 -0.78
N TYR A 4 -4.50 -25.57 -1.15
CA TYR A 4 -5.33 -26.68 -0.71
C TYR A 4 -5.49 -27.72 -1.83
N PRO A 5 -5.89 -28.97 -1.51
CA PRO A 5 -6.06 -30.03 -2.50
C PRO A 5 -7.08 -29.73 -3.61
N ASP A 6 -8.00 -28.79 -3.39
CA ASP A 6 -8.98 -28.32 -4.37
C ASP A 6 -8.44 -27.22 -5.30
N GLY A 7 -7.16 -26.86 -5.18
CA GLY A 7 -6.50 -25.82 -5.96
C GLY A 7 -6.75 -24.39 -5.46
N THR A 8 -7.54 -24.20 -4.40
CA THR A 8 -7.72 -22.88 -3.78
C THR A 8 -6.47 -22.45 -3.04
N LYS A 9 -6.29 -21.13 -2.91
CA LYS A 9 -5.13 -20.53 -2.22
C LYS A 9 -5.60 -19.55 -1.16
N SER A 10 -4.95 -19.57 -0.01
CA SER A 10 -5.10 -18.56 1.04
C SER A 10 -3.81 -17.80 1.29
N LEU A 11 -3.93 -16.48 1.45
CA LEU A 11 -2.87 -15.64 1.96
C LEU A 11 -2.71 -15.86 3.47
N LYS A 12 -1.48 -15.80 3.95
CA LYS A 12 -1.13 -15.78 5.37
C LYS A 12 -0.14 -14.64 5.55
N LEU A 13 -0.52 -13.65 6.36
CA LEU A 13 0.38 -12.56 6.71
C LEU A 13 1.49 -13.10 7.62
N GLY A 14 2.71 -12.62 7.41
CA GLY A 14 3.90 -12.99 8.15
C GLY A 14 4.82 -11.79 8.31
N ASP A 15 6.01 -12.04 8.86
CA ASP A 15 7.02 -11.01 9.16
C ASP A 15 6.50 -9.84 10.01
N PHE A 16 6.37 -10.10 11.30
CA PHE A 16 5.93 -9.11 12.29
C PHE A 16 7.10 -8.32 12.89
N GLY A 17 8.24 -8.21 12.18
CA GLY A 17 9.45 -7.55 12.69
C GLY A 17 9.30 -6.06 13.03
N LEU A 18 8.30 -5.40 12.42
CA LEU A 18 7.93 -4.00 12.70
C LEU A 18 6.57 -3.88 13.43
N ALA A 19 5.92 -4.99 13.75
CA ALA A 19 4.62 -4.95 14.40
C ALA A 19 4.75 -4.46 15.85
N THR A 20 3.79 -3.66 16.29
CA THR A 20 3.75 -3.13 17.66
C THR A 20 2.32 -2.93 18.13
N VAL A 21 2.15 -2.79 19.45
CA VAL A 21 0.86 -2.43 20.05
C VAL A 21 0.70 -0.91 19.98
N VAL A 22 -0.46 -0.45 19.51
CA VAL A 22 -0.79 0.96 19.42
C VAL A 22 -1.51 1.41 20.69
N GLU A 23 -0.80 2.07 21.59
CA GLU A 23 -1.35 2.69 22.82
C GLU A 23 -1.55 4.21 22.68
N GLY A 24 -1.04 4.79 21.59
CA GLY A 24 -1.12 6.20 21.22
C GLY A 24 -0.51 6.40 19.82
N PRO A 25 -0.42 7.65 19.32
CA PRO A 25 0.20 7.92 18.04
C PRO A 25 1.66 7.44 18.00
N LEU A 26 2.02 6.75 16.94
CA LEU A 26 3.39 6.30 16.65
C LEU A 26 4.07 7.28 15.70
N TYR A 27 5.39 7.43 15.81
CA TYR A 27 6.17 8.41 15.03
C TYR A 27 7.40 7.83 14.35
N THR A 28 7.72 6.54 14.58
CA THR A 28 8.85 5.90 13.91
C THR A 28 8.57 5.77 12.43
N VAL A 29 9.40 6.40 11.60
CA VAL A 29 9.38 6.24 10.14
C VAL A 29 9.97 4.88 9.77
N CYS A 30 9.12 3.95 9.33
CA CYS A 30 9.51 2.60 8.98
C CYS A 30 8.62 2.03 7.85
N GLY A 31 9.08 0.94 7.24
CA GLY A 31 8.38 0.25 6.17
C GLY A 31 9.06 0.41 4.81
N THR A 32 8.48 -0.21 3.78
CA THR A 32 8.99 -0.14 2.42
C THR A 32 8.30 1.01 1.67
N PRO A 33 9.05 1.97 1.08
CA PRO A 33 8.53 3.24 0.56
C PRO A 33 7.21 3.17 -0.22
N THR A 34 7.05 2.20 -1.11
CA THR A 34 5.85 2.03 -1.95
C THR A 34 4.55 1.81 -1.17
N TYR A 35 4.63 1.24 0.03
CA TYR A 35 3.45 0.84 0.83
C TYR A 35 3.24 1.72 2.07
N VAL A 36 4.16 2.67 2.32
CA VAL A 36 4.11 3.54 3.49
C VAL A 36 2.97 4.56 3.33
N ALA A 37 2.23 4.77 4.42
CA ALA A 37 1.11 5.71 4.49
C ALA A 37 1.59 7.17 4.58
N PRO A 38 0.80 8.15 4.08
CA PRO A 38 1.21 9.55 4.07
C PRO A 38 1.47 10.12 5.46
N GLU A 39 0.74 9.69 6.49
CA GLU A 39 0.93 10.13 7.88
C GLU A 39 2.25 9.65 8.50
N ILE A 40 2.84 8.55 7.99
CA ILE A 40 4.19 8.11 8.39
C ILE A 40 5.23 9.05 7.79
N ILE A 41 5.08 9.42 6.50
CA ILE A 41 6.01 10.31 5.78
C ILE A 41 5.93 11.73 6.33
N ALA A 42 4.73 12.21 6.63
CA ALA A 42 4.49 13.54 7.18
C ALA A 42 4.89 13.66 8.67
N GLU A 43 5.24 12.54 9.31
CA GLU A 43 5.60 12.47 10.73
C GLU A 43 4.55 13.10 11.67
N THR A 44 3.27 13.09 11.27
CA THR A 44 2.16 13.71 12.03
C THR A 44 1.59 12.80 13.11
N GLY A 45 2.09 11.57 13.20
CA GLY A 45 1.62 10.53 14.10
C GLY A 45 0.65 9.59 13.39
N TYR A 46 0.90 8.28 13.49
CA TYR A 46 0.11 7.25 12.84
C TYR A 46 -0.45 6.21 13.83
N GLY A 47 -1.35 5.37 13.34
CA GLY A 47 -1.95 4.28 14.10
C GLY A 47 -2.35 3.12 13.18
N LEU A 48 -3.38 2.37 13.56
CA LEU A 48 -3.77 1.12 12.89
C LEU A 48 -4.12 1.25 11.39
N LYS A 49 -4.50 2.45 10.92
CA LYS A 49 -4.97 2.64 9.54
C LYS A 49 -3.86 2.61 8.48
N VAL A 50 -2.59 2.65 8.88
CA VAL A 50 -1.46 2.49 7.94
C VAL A 50 -1.50 1.12 7.25
N ASP A 51 -2.03 0.09 7.92
CA ASP A 51 -2.24 -1.24 7.33
C ASP A 51 -3.33 -1.22 6.25
N ILE A 52 -4.36 -0.37 6.41
CA ILE A 52 -5.42 -0.21 5.41
C ILE A 52 -4.87 0.48 4.16
N TRP A 53 -4.01 1.48 4.34
CA TRP A 53 -3.30 2.12 3.22
C TRP A 53 -2.45 1.10 2.45
N ALA A 54 -1.62 0.33 3.16
CA ALA A 54 -0.78 -0.70 2.55
C ALA A 54 -1.62 -1.77 1.82
N ALA A 55 -2.74 -2.21 2.41
CA ALA A 55 -3.69 -3.13 1.78
C ALA A 55 -4.32 -2.53 0.51
N GLY A 56 -4.61 -1.23 0.48
CA GLY A 56 -5.09 -0.52 -0.70
C GLY A 56 -4.06 -0.51 -1.82
N VAL A 57 -2.79 -0.19 -1.51
CA VAL A 57 -1.67 -0.26 -2.46
C VAL A 57 -1.52 -1.67 -3.04
N ILE A 58 -1.57 -2.71 -2.19
CA ILE A 58 -1.50 -4.12 -2.62
C ILE A 58 -2.69 -4.47 -3.52
N THR A 59 -3.90 -4.05 -3.17
CA THR A 59 -5.10 -4.32 -3.96
C THR A 59 -5.01 -3.69 -5.34
N TYR A 60 -4.52 -2.45 -5.43
CA TYR A 60 -4.26 -1.78 -6.70
C TYR A 60 -3.29 -2.60 -7.56
N ILE A 61 -2.17 -3.06 -6.99
CA ILE A 61 -1.18 -3.90 -7.68
C ILE A 61 -1.80 -5.22 -8.14
N LEU A 62 -2.65 -5.85 -7.33
CA LEU A 62 -3.33 -7.11 -7.70
C LEU A 62 -4.26 -6.93 -8.90
N LEU A 63 -4.85 -5.75 -9.10
CA LEU A 63 -5.79 -5.48 -10.18
C LEU A 63 -5.11 -5.09 -11.49
N CYS A 64 -3.99 -4.35 -11.45
CA CYS A 64 -3.36 -3.83 -12.68
C CYS A 64 -1.86 -4.18 -12.85
N GLY A 65 -1.21 -4.75 -11.84
CA GLY A 65 0.17 -5.24 -11.91
C GLY A 65 1.27 -4.22 -11.61
N PHE A 66 0.94 -2.98 -11.21
CA PHE A 66 1.91 -1.93 -10.88
C PHE A 66 1.41 -1.06 -9.71
N PRO A 67 2.31 -0.38 -8.95
CA PRO A 67 1.90 0.43 -7.82
C PRO A 67 1.18 1.72 -8.24
N PRO A 68 0.26 2.25 -7.40
CA PRO A 68 -0.47 3.48 -7.69
C PRO A 68 0.42 4.73 -7.64
N PHE A 69 1.45 4.72 -6.79
CA PHE A 69 2.41 5.81 -6.65
C PHE A 69 3.79 5.33 -7.12
N ARG A 70 4.42 6.12 -7.99
CA ARG A 70 5.73 5.83 -8.56
C ARG A 70 6.48 7.12 -8.87
N SER A 71 7.80 7.10 -8.72
CA SER A 71 8.66 8.17 -9.24
C SER A 71 9.03 7.85 -10.69
N GLU A 72 8.88 8.83 -11.58
CA GLU A 72 9.34 8.72 -12.97
C GLU A 72 10.86 8.70 -13.06
N ASN A 73 11.55 9.38 -12.13
CA ASN A 73 13.00 9.51 -12.10
C ASN A 73 13.67 8.51 -11.13
N ASN A 74 12.91 7.59 -10.55
CA ASN A 74 13.34 6.72 -9.44
C ASN A 74 13.92 7.47 -8.24
N LEU A 75 13.50 8.73 -8.04
CA LEU A 75 13.83 9.53 -6.88
C LEU A 75 12.83 9.24 -5.75
N GLN A 76 13.37 9.00 -4.55
CA GLN A 76 12.53 8.71 -3.39
C GLN A 76 11.64 9.89 -2.99
N GLU A 77 12.14 11.12 -3.13
CA GLU A 77 11.39 12.35 -2.84
C GLU A 77 10.15 12.47 -3.72
N ASP A 78 10.28 12.27 -5.05
CA ASP A 78 9.13 12.27 -5.97
C ASP A 78 8.05 11.26 -5.55
N LEU A 79 8.47 10.05 -5.12
CA LEU A 79 7.53 9.02 -4.66
C LEU A 79 6.79 9.49 -3.39
N PHE A 80 7.52 10.07 -2.45
CA PHE A 80 6.93 10.58 -1.21
C PHE A 80 5.96 11.73 -1.47
N ASP A 81 6.27 12.63 -2.40
CA ASP A 81 5.36 13.69 -2.82
C ASP A 81 4.06 13.11 -3.41
N GLN A 82 4.15 12.07 -4.26
CA GLN A 82 2.96 11.40 -4.80
C GLN A 82 2.11 10.74 -3.70
N ILE A 83 2.75 10.10 -2.71
CA ILE A 83 2.07 9.48 -1.57
C ILE A 83 1.38 10.54 -0.71
N LEU A 84 2.07 11.65 -0.40
CA LEU A 84 1.55 12.76 0.39
C LEU A 84 0.36 13.46 -0.29
N VAL A 85 0.41 13.62 -1.61
CA VAL A 85 -0.71 14.14 -2.41
C VAL A 85 -1.88 13.15 -2.42
N GLY A 86 -1.58 11.84 -2.48
CA GLY A 86 -2.59 10.78 -2.39
C GLY A 86 -3.55 10.72 -3.59
N LYS A 87 -3.17 11.29 -4.74
CA LYS A 87 -3.99 11.28 -5.95
C LYS A 87 -3.86 9.94 -6.66
N LEU A 88 -4.90 9.10 -6.58
CA LEU A 88 -4.99 7.86 -7.34
C LEU A 88 -5.39 8.10 -8.78
N GLU A 89 -4.77 7.35 -9.69
CA GLU A 89 -5.11 7.33 -11.11
C GLU A 89 -5.38 5.89 -11.55
N PHE A 90 -6.33 5.71 -12.47
CA PHE A 90 -6.73 4.40 -13.00
C PHE A 90 -6.53 4.40 -14.52
N PRO A 91 -5.26 4.27 -14.99
CA PRO A 91 -4.93 4.52 -16.38
C PRO A 91 -5.45 3.42 -17.32
N SER A 92 -5.96 3.85 -18.47
CA SER A 92 -6.20 2.96 -19.62
C SER A 92 -4.89 2.47 -20.22
N PRO A 93 -4.85 1.25 -20.80
CA PRO A 93 -5.96 0.29 -20.90
C PRO A 93 -6.11 -0.60 -19.66
N TYR A 94 -5.27 -0.45 -18.64
CA TYR A 94 -5.14 -1.40 -17.53
C TYR A 94 -6.38 -1.48 -16.64
N TRP A 95 -7.10 -0.37 -16.48
CA TRP A 95 -8.27 -0.28 -15.60
C TRP A 95 -9.62 -0.26 -16.33
N ASP A 96 -9.61 -0.36 -17.67
CA ASP A 96 -10.82 -0.23 -18.50
C ASP A 96 -11.82 -1.36 -18.20
N ASN A 97 -11.32 -2.58 -17.97
CA ASN A 97 -12.13 -3.76 -17.68
C ASN A 97 -12.29 -4.06 -16.18
N ILE A 98 -11.74 -3.20 -15.31
CA ILE A 98 -11.92 -3.33 -13.86
C ILE A 98 -13.20 -2.60 -13.46
N THR A 99 -14.04 -3.26 -12.66
CA THR A 99 -15.34 -2.73 -12.24
C THR A 99 -15.21 -1.47 -11.40
N ASP A 100 -16.18 -0.56 -11.49
CA ASP A 100 -16.19 0.68 -10.70
C ASP A 100 -16.29 0.43 -9.19
N SER A 101 -16.89 -0.68 -8.74
CA SER A 101 -16.91 -1.05 -7.32
C SER A 101 -15.52 -1.35 -6.74
N ALA A 102 -14.53 -1.60 -7.59
CA ALA A 102 -13.15 -1.87 -7.20
C ALA A 102 -12.23 -0.64 -7.38
N LYS A 103 -12.77 0.47 -7.90
CA LYS A 103 -12.11 1.77 -8.04
C LYS A 103 -12.56 2.69 -6.91
#